data_AF-A0AAD0WMX4-F1
#
_entry.id   AF-A0AAD0WMX4-F1
#
_cell.length_a   1.000
_cell.length_b   1.000
_cell.length_c   1.000
_cell.angle_alpha   90.00
_cell.angle_beta   90.00
_cell.angle_gamma   90.00
#
_symmetry.space_group_name_H-M   'P 1'
#
loop_
_entity.id
_entity.type
_entity.pdbx_description
1 polymer ?
#
loop_
_entity_poly.entity_id
_entity_poly.type
_entity_poly.pdbx_seq_one_letter_code
_entity_poly.pdbx_strand_id
1 'polypeptide(L)'
;MLFLELEAPYIAMSIFILFVIAVITTRKFSPKNSFKIFFPLAFIIFSIAIFANYKMVTKRMYEVEKLFLNEKAIICENRTNKLFLKNVLVQMKDGWSLRDHIFENPEYFKSFHSARCFEFIENIEESSIK
;
A
#
# COMPACT_ATOMS: atom_id res chain seq x y z
N MET A 1 -11.36 -1.77 -9.75
CA MET A 1 -10.02 -1.55 -10.38
C MET A 1 -9.01 -1.46 -9.26
N LEU A 2 -8.09 -2.42 -9.17
CA LEU A 2 -7.07 -2.53 -8.11
C LEU A 2 -6.34 -1.19 -7.86
N PHE A 3 -5.98 -0.46 -8.93
CA PHE A 3 -5.35 0.86 -8.85
C PHE A 3 -6.07 1.87 -7.95
N LEU A 4 -7.39 2.05 -8.13
CA LEU A 4 -8.15 3.03 -7.36
C LEU A 4 -8.33 2.58 -5.90
N GLU A 5 -8.40 1.28 -5.64
CA GLU A 5 -8.52 0.74 -4.29
C GLU A 5 -7.26 1.00 -3.45
N LEU A 6 -6.09 0.85 -4.07
CA LEU A 6 -4.79 1.03 -3.41
C LEU A 6 -4.35 2.50 -3.32
N GLU A 7 -4.58 3.29 -4.37
CA GLU A 7 -4.02 4.65 -4.47
C GLU A 7 -5.02 5.77 -4.16
N ALA A 8 -6.32 5.47 -3.97
CA ALA A 8 -7.34 6.46 -3.60
C ALA A 8 -6.90 7.47 -2.51
N PRO A 9 -6.30 7.07 -1.37
CA PRO A 9 -5.88 8.04 -0.36
C PRO A 9 -4.78 9.00 -0.87
N TYR A 10 -3.84 8.52 -1.67
CA TYR A 10 -2.77 9.35 -2.24
C TYR A 10 -3.28 10.27 -3.35
N ILE A 11 -4.27 9.82 -4.14
CA ILE A 11 -4.95 10.67 -5.13
C ILE A 11 -5.71 11.78 -4.42
N ALA A 12 -6.49 11.47 -3.38
CA ALA A 12 -7.22 12.50 -2.62
C ALA A 12 -6.28 13.52 -1.98
N MET A 13 -5.17 13.06 -1.39
CA MET A 13 -4.16 13.92 -0.78
C MET A 13 -3.47 14.82 -1.81
N SER A 14 -3.07 14.26 -2.96
CA SER A 14 -2.40 15.04 -4.01
C SER A 14 -3.31 16.11 -4.62
N ILE A 15 -4.60 15.81 -4.81
CA ILE A 15 -5.60 16.79 -5.24
C ILE A 15 -5.73 17.94 -4.23
N PHE A 16 -5.81 17.61 -2.93
CA PHE A 16 -5.88 18.64 -1.88
C PHE A 16 -4.64 19.54 -1.89
N ILE A 17 -3.45 18.97 -2.00
CA ILE A 17 -2.20 19.75 -2.05
C ILE A 17 -2.14 20.60 -3.31
N LEU A 18 -2.52 20.06 -4.48
CA LEU A 18 -2.57 20.84 -5.73
C LEU A 18 -3.55 22.00 -5.65
N PHE A 19 -4.69 21.81 -4.99
CA PHE A 19 -5.65 22.90 -4.73
C PHE A 19 -5.02 24.00 -3.87
N VAL A 20 -4.34 23.63 -2.78
CA VAL A 20 -3.62 24.60 -1.93
C VAL A 20 -2.54 25.35 -2.73
N ILE A 21 -1.75 24.64 -3.55
CA ILE A 21 -0.75 25.24 -4.44
C ILE A 21 -1.41 26.23 -5.41
N ALA A 22 -2.53 25.86 -6.04
CA ALA A 22 -3.26 26.73 -6.94
C ALA A 22 -3.73 28.02 -6.23
N VAL A 23 -4.28 27.90 -5.03
CA VAL A 23 -4.73 29.06 -4.23
C VAL A 23 -3.55 29.95 -3.83
N ILE A 24 -2.43 29.39 -3.38
CA ILE A 24 -1.26 30.17 -2.93
C ILE A 24 -0.61 30.90 -4.10
N THR A 25 -0.39 30.20 -5.21
CA THR A 25 0.38 30.73 -6.35
C THR A 25 -0.37 31.74 -7.21
N THR A 26 -1.68 31.88 -7.04
CA THR A 26 -2.53 32.90 -7.71
C THR A 26 -2.68 34.19 -6.90
N ARG A 27 -2.17 34.24 -5.66
CA ARG A 27 -2.29 35.43 -4.80
C ARG A 27 -1.24 36.48 -5.13
N LYS A 28 -1.56 37.73 -4.80
CA LYS A 28 -0.72 38.92 -5.04
C LYS A 28 0.67 38.88 -4.36
N PHE A 29 0.81 38.08 -3.30
CA PHE A 29 2.08 37.90 -2.59
C PHE A 29 3.03 36.91 -3.30
N SER A 30 2.53 36.11 -4.26
CA SER A 30 3.33 35.15 -5.00
C SER A 30 4.07 35.84 -6.15
N PRO A 31 5.32 35.43 -6.45
CA PRO A 31 6.06 35.93 -7.62
C PRO A 31 5.26 35.81 -8.93
N LYS A 32 5.60 36.67 -9.91
CA LYS A 32 4.99 36.59 -11.24
C LYS A 32 5.27 35.21 -11.85
N ASN A 33 4.29 34.65 -12.56
CA ASN A 33 4.35 33.32 -13.18
C ASN A 33 4.48 32.11 -12.22
N SER A 34 4.39 32.28 -10.90
CA SER A 34 4.50 31.16 -9.95
C SER A 34 3.56 29.99 -10.26
N PHE A 35 2.28 30.25 -10.59
CA PHE A 35 1.33 29.19 -10.93
C PHE A 35 1.80 28.34 -12.11
N LYS A 36 2.34 28.98 -13.17
CA LYS A 36 2.81 28.30 -14.39
C LYS A 36 4.07 27.46 -14.17
N ILE A 37 4.76 27.63 -13.04
CA ILE A 37 5.98 26.90 -12.71
C ILE A 37 5.65 25.81 -11.69
N PHE A 38 5.10 26.19 -10.54
CA PHE A 38 4.94 25.28 -9.40
C PHE A 38 3.78 24.30 -9.59
N PHE A 39 2.67 24.72 -10.17
CA PHE A 39 1.52 23.84 -10.36
C PHE A 39 1.83 22.66 -11.31
N PRO A 40 2.34 22.87 -12.54
CA PRO A 40 2.69 21.74 -13.42
C PRO A 40 3.83 20.90 -12.85
N LEU A 41 4.81 21.51 -12.17
CA LEU A 41 5.90 20.77 -11.55
C LEU A 41 5.39 19.83 -10.45
N ALA A 42 4.55 20.33 -9.53
CA ALA A 42 3.93 19.51 -8.49
C ALA A 42 3.04 18.40 -9.07
N PHE A 43 2.26 18.72 -10.11
CA PHE A 43 1.41 17.76 -10.80
C PHE A 43 2.22 16.60 -11.39
N ILE A 44 3.33 16.90 -12.06
CA ILE A 44 4.23 15.87 -12.64
C ILE A 44 4.82 15.01 -11.52
N ILE A 45 5.34 15.63 -10.46
CA ILE A 45 5.96 14.91 -9.33
C ILE A 45 4.96 13.97 -8.67
N PHE A 46 3.74 14.44 -8.37
CA PHE A 46 2.72 13.59 -7.75
C PHE A 46 2.27 12.46 -8.68
N SER A 47 2.14 12.74 -9.98
CA SER A 47 1.78 11.70 -10.97
C SER A 47 2.83 10.58 -11.01
N ILE A 48 4.12 10.95 -11.05
CA ILE A 48 5.22 9.97 -11.03
C ILE A 48 5.24 9.20 -9.71
N ALA A 49 5.09 9.89 -8.59
CA ALA A 49 5.12 9.26 -7.26
C ALA A 49 3.99 8.25 -7.07
N ILE A 50 2.75 8.61 -7.43
CA ILE A 50 1.58 7.71 -7.35
C ILE A 50 1.79 6.49 -8.25
N PHE A 51 2.26 6.70 -9.48
CA PHE A 51 2.48 5.60 -10.41
C PHE A 51 3.61 4.67 -9.96
N ALA A 52 4.71 5.22 -9.45
CA ALA A 52 5.82 4.45 -8.91
C ALA A 52 5.37 3.63 -7.68
N ASN A 53 4.59 4.25 -6.78
CA ASN A 53 4.02 3.57 -5.62
C ASN A 53 3.13 2.40 -6.04
N TYR A 54 2.20 2.64 -6.96
CA TYR A 54 1.31 1.59 -7.46
C TYR A 54 2.08 0.39 -8.02
N LYS A 55 3.11 0.63 -8.82
CA LYS A 55 3.96 -0.44 -9.36
C LYS A 55 4.66 -1.23 -8.26
N MET A 56 5.21 -0.53 -7.26
CA MET A 56 5.90 -1.18 -6.14
C MET A 56 4.93 -2.03 -5.32
N VAL A 57 3.77 -1.49 -4.95
CA VAL A 57 2.79 -2.21 -4.14
C VAL A 57 2.24 -3.42 -4.90
N THR A 58 1.87 -3.24 -6.16
CA THR A 58 1.35 -4.32 -7.01
C THR A 58 2.40 -5.42 -7.24
N LYS A 59 3.67 -5.06 -7.44
CA LYS A 59 4.75 -6.03 -7.56
C LYS A 59 4.88 -6.91 -6.31
N ARG A 60 4.97 -6.29 -5.12
CA ARG A 60 5.05 -7.04 -3.85
C ARG A 60 3.83 -7.92 -3.64
N MET A 61 2.65 -7.41 -3.99
CA MET A 61 1.38 -8.14 -3.88
C MET A 61 1.42 -9.44 -4.70
N TYR A 62 1.83 -9.36 -5.97
CA TYR A 62 1.98 -10.54 -6.82
C TYR A 62 3.09 -11.49 -6.34
N GLU A 63 4.17 -10.97 -5.77
CA GLU A 63 5.23 -11.80 -5.18
C GLU A 63 4.69 -12.61 -3.99
N VAL A 64 3.91 -11.99 -3.12
CA VAL A 64 3.25 -12.65 -1.97
C VAL A 64 2.25 -13.70 -2.42
N GLU A 65 1.41 -13.39 -3.40
CA GLU A 65 0.46 -14.35 -3.99
C GLU A 65 1.20 -15.54 -4.59
N LYS A 66 2.30 -15.29 -5.30
CA LYS A 66 3.15 -16.35 -5.85
C LYS A 66 3.76 -17.21 -4.73
N LEU A 67 4.23 -16.62 -3.63
CA LEU A 67 4.75 -17.39 -2.49
C LEU A 67 3.66 -18.31 -1.91
N PHE A 68 2.46 -17.77 -1.69
CA PHE A 68 1.33 -18.53 -1.19
C PHE A 68 0.94 -19.70 -2.12
N LEU A 69 0.88 -19.46 -3.43
CA LEU A 69 0.57 -20.49 -4.43
C LEU A 69 1.65 -21.56 -4.56
N ASN A 70 2.88 -21.28 -4.12
CA ASN A 70 3.98 -22.27 -4.02
C ASN A 70 4.05 -22.93 -2.64
N GLU A 71 2.93 -22.97 -1.91
CA GLU A 71 2.80 -23.58 -0.59
C GLU A 71 3.72 -22.98 0.50
N LYS A 72 4.28 -21.79 0.26
CA LYS A 72 5.05 -21.07 1.28
C LYS A 72 4.15 -20.29 2.20
N ALA A 73 4.55 -20.19 3.46
CA ALA A 73 3.84 -19.37 4.44
C ALA A 73 4.10 -17.88 4.18
N ILE A 74 3.07 -17.07 4.37
CA ILE A 74 3.14 -15.60 4.31
C ILE A 74 2.55 -15.03 5.61
N ILE A 75 2.93 -13.80 5.94
CA ILE A 75 2.34 -13.09 7.08
C ILE A 75 1.41 -12.01 6.57
N CYS A 76 0.22 -11.90 7.15
CA CYS A 76 -0.71 -10.81 6.91
C CYS A 76 -0.94 -9.94 8.17
N GLU A 77 -0.96 -8.62 8.00
CA GLU A 77 -1.16 -7.65 9.08
C GLU A 77 -2.64 -7.57 9.52
N ASN A 78 -2.93 -7.80 10.81
CA ASN A 78 -4.28 -7.64 11.38
C ASN A 78 -4.42 -6.36 12.23
N ARG A 79 -4.94 -5.28 11.62
CA ARG A 79 -5.12 -3.97 12.28
C ARG A 79 -6.32 -3.85 13.25
N THR A 80 -7.03 -4.94 13.55
CA THR A 80 -8.27 -4.87 14.34
C THR A 80 -8.03 -4.79 15.85
N ASN A 81 -6.86 -5.20 16.34
CA ASN A 81 -6.52 -5.14 17.75
C ASN A 81 -5.57 -3.96 18.04
N LYS A 82 -5.99 -3.04 18.91
CA LYS A 82 -5.16 -1.92 19.43
C LYS A 82 -3.99 -2.39 20.30
N LEU A 83 -3.90 -3.69 20.60
CA LEU A 83 -2.79 -4.35 21.28
C LEU A 83 -1.85 -4.92 20.21
N PHE A 84 -0.70 -4.27 20.05
CA PHE A 84 0.47 -4.62 19.23
C PHE A 84 0.45 -6.02 18.58
N LEU A 85 0.31 -6.05 17.24
CA LEU A 85 0.71 -7.14 16.33
C LEU A 85 0.28 -8.57 16.69
N LYS A 86 -0.87 -9.01 16.19
CA LYS A 86 -1.05 -10.44 15.83
C LYS A 86 -1.07 -10.56 14.31
N ASN A 87 0.12 -10.49 13.74
CA ASN A 87 0.41 -11.02 12.41
C ASN A 87 -0.19 -12.42 12.29
N VAL A 88 -0.94 -12.67 11.22
CA VAL A 88 -1.55 -13.99 10.98
C VAL A 88 -0.69 -14.70 9.95
N LEU A 89 -0.26 -15.91 10.29
CA LEU A 89 0.38 -16.82 9.35
C LEU A 89 -0.71 -17.35 8.41
N VAL A 90 -0.54 -17.13 7.11
CA VAL A 90 -1.46 -17.54 6.06
C VAL A 90 -0.72 -18.53 5.16
N GLN A 91 -1.25 -19.74 5.08
CA GLN A 91 -0.65 -20.87 4.37
C GLN A 91 -1.74 -21.83 3.89
N MET A 92 -1.56 -22.44 2.72
CA MET A 92 -2.56 -23.32 2.10
C MET A 92 -2.97 -24.50 3.01
N LYS A 93 -2.01 -25.08 3.75
CA LYS A 93 -2.25 -26.22 4.65
C LYS A 93 -3.24 -25.93 5.79
N ASP A 94 -3.45 -24.67 6.14
CA ASP A 94 -4.41 -24.26 7.18
C ASP A 94 -5.79 -23.91 6.61
N GLY A 95 -6.08 -24.26 5.34
CA GLY A 95 -7.38 -24.01 4.71
C GLY A 95 -7.56 -22.60 4.15
N TRP A 96 -6.49 -21.81 4.04
CA TRP A 96 -6.52 -20.52 3.34
C TRP A 96 -6.63 -20.72 1.82
N SER A 97 -7.35 -19.82 1.16
CA SER A 97 -7.51 -19.75 -0.29
C SER A 97 -7.28 -18.32 -0.77
N LEU A 98 -6.87 -18.16 -2.03
CA LEU A 98 -6.66 -16.84 -2.66
C LEU A 98 -7.72 -16.63 -3.75
N ARG A 99 -8.52 -15.57 -3.64
CA ARG A 99 -9.48 -15.12 -4.65
C ARG A 99 -9.39 -13.61 -4.81
N ASP A 100 -9.23 -13.13 -6.04
CA ASP A 100 -9.21 -11.69 -6.36
C ASP A 100 -8.32 -10.84 -5.43
N HIS A 101 -7.08 -11.28 -5.19
CA HIS A 101 -6.11 -10.61 -4.28
C HIS A 101 -6.50 -10.65 -2.78
N ILE A 102 -7.47 -11.49 -2.41
CA ILE A 102 -7.95 -11.64 -1.04
C ILE A 102 -7.68 -13.07 -0.57
N PHE A 103 -7.00 -13.18 0.56
CA PHE A 103 -6.85 -14.43 1.30
C PHE A 103 -8.07 -14.65 2.19
N GLU A 104 -8.73 -15.79 2.01
CA GLU A 104 -9.95 -16.17 2.72
C GLU A 104 -9.79 -17.55 3.36
N ASN A 105 -10.32 -17.71 4.57
CA ASN A 105 -10.37 -18.99 5.27
C ASN A 105 -11.71 -19.10 5.99
N PRO A 106 -12.50 -20.18 5.81
CA PRO A 106 -13.80 -20.36 6.45
C PRO A 106 -13.76 -20.32 7.99
N GLU A 107 -12.63 -20.69 8.59
CA GLU A 107 -12.45 -20.73 10.05
C GLU A 107 -12.12 -19.34 10.63
N TYR A 108 -11.75 -18.38 9.79
CA TYR A 108 -11.40 -17.03 10.20
C TYR A 108 -12.50 -16.05 9.83
N PHE A 109 -12.92 -15.23 10.79
CA PHE A 109 -13.93 -14.19 10.56
C PHE A 109 -13.50 -13.12 9.53
N LYS A 110 -12.19 -12.97 9.30
CA LYS A 110 -11.63 -11.87 8.52
C LYS A 110 -10.75 -12.36 7.38
N SER A 111 -10.96 -11.78 6.20
CA SER A 111 -10.12 -11.93 5.03
C SER A 111 -8.99 -10.90 5.00
N PHE A 112 -7.90 -11.23 4.28
CA PHE A 112 -6.72 -10.38 4.16
C PHE A 112 -6.43 -10.02 2.71
N HIS A 113 -6.43 -8.73 2.40
CA HIS A 113 -5.98 -8.26 1.09
C HIS A 113 -4.46 -8.48 0.95
N SER A 114 -4.01 -9.09 -0.14
CA SER A 114 -2.63 -9.53 -0.35
C SER A 114 -1.60 -8.40 -0.30
N ALA A 115 -1.99 -7.18 -0.70
CA ALA A 115 -1.18 -5.97 -0.53
C ALA A 115 -0.79 -5.63 0.93
N ARG A 116 -1.44 -6.24 1.93
CA ARG A 116 -1.14 -6.09 3.37
C ARG A 116 -0.37 -7.27 3.96
N CYS A 117 0.13 -8.14 3.10
CA CYS A 117 0.87 -9.33 3.47
C CYS A 117 2.31 -9.23 2.96
N PHE A 118 3.20 -10.02 3.54
CA PHE A 118 4.62 -10.05 3.23
C PHE A 118 5.18 -11.47 3.41
N GLU A 119 6.35 -11.71 2.83
CA GLU A 119 7.05 -12.99 2.95
C GLU A 119 7.36 -13.33 4.41
N PHE A 120 7.10 -14.57 4.81
CA PHE A 120 7.58 -15.08 6.08
C PHE A 120 9.09 -15.33 5.98
N ILE A 121 9.88 -14.56 6.73
CA ILE A 121 11.32 -14.75 6.84
C ILE A 121 11.58 -15.47 8.17
N GLU A 122 12.00 -16.74 8.11
CA GLU A 122 12.27 -17.58 9.30
C GLU A 122 13.41 -17.04 10.20
N ASN A 123 14.22 -16.07 9.73
CA ASN A 123 15.39 -15.55 10.45
C ASN A 123 15.11 -14.29 11.31
N ILE A 124 14.15 -14.34 12.25
CA ILE A 124 13.95 -13.29 13.26
C ILE A 124 14.11 -13.83 14.69
N GLU A 125 15.15 -14.64 14.92
CA GLU A 125 15.62 -14.95 16.28
C GLU A 125 16.98 -14.33 16.63
N GLU A 126 17.68 -13.69 15.67
CA GLU A 126 19.07 -13.23 15.92
C GLU A 126 19.30 -11.71 15.94
N SER A 127 18.29 -10.87 15.69
CA SER A 127 18.46 -9.40 15.63
C SER A 127 17.84 -8.61 16.79
N SER A 128 17.18 -9.27 17.75
CA SER A 128 16.67 -8.63 18.98
C SER A 128 17.56 -8.84 20.21
N ILE A 129 18.74 -9.44 20.04
CA ILE A 129 19.78 -9.52 21.07
C ILE A 129 21.10 -8.99 20.47
N LYS A 130 21.18 -7.68 20.27
CA LYS A 130 22.44 -6.93 20.29
C LYS A 130 22.19 -5.46 20.57
#